data_AF-U2RS90-F1
#
_entry.id   AF-U2RS90-F1
#
_cell.length_a   1.000
_cell.length_b   1.000
_cell.length_c   1.000
_cell.angle_alpha   90.00
_cell.angle_beta   90.00
_cell.angle_gamma   90.00
#
_symmetry.space_group_name_H-M   'P 1'
#
loop_
_entity.id
_entity.type
_entity.pdbx_description
1 polymer ?
#
loop_
_entity_poly.entity_id
_entity_poly.type
_entity_poly.pdbx_seq_one_letter_code
_entity_poly.pdbx_strand_id
1 'polypeptide(L)'
;GAIQAKKLNFLEPRYQQQVINMADGTATPDCTIDAHVLQLIVVAVQAFQQVGVSDLNRRCTGTTPGAGTASAHWKGKAVDFYAINRQSLTGADPLSVQLIHALDPYAPRGSSVGQSDCRSRAHMTLGVLMNFTSDFPDTCNHQHIQVP
;
A
#
# COMPACT_ATOMS: atom_id res chain seq x y z
N GLY A 1 -14.11 -14.51 0.59
CA GLY A 1 -13.11 -13.49 1.00
C GLY A 1 -13.22 -12.23 0.16
N ALA A 2 -12.55 -11.12 0.55
CA ALA A 2 -12.64 -9.83 -0.14
C ALA A 2 -12.27 -9.88 -1.64
N ILE A 3 -11.32 -10.76 -2.01
CA ILE A 3 -10.90 -11.00 -3.40
C ILE A 3 -12.05 -11.59 -4.23
N GLN A 4 -12.69 -12.66 -3.76
CA GLN A 4 -13.83 -13.30 -4.43
C GLN A 4 -15.02 -12.34 -4.59
N ALA A 5 -15.24 -11.47 -3.60
CA ALA A 5 -16.27 -10.44 -3.62
C ALA A 5 -15.89 -9.21 -4.47
N LYS A 6 -14.72 -9.20 -5.11
CA LYS A 6 -14.15 -8.08 -5.89
C LYS A 6 -14.02 -6.77 -5.11
N LYS A 7 -13.97 -6.85 -3.77
CA LYS A 7 -13.67 -5.71 -2.90
C LYS A 7 -12.17 -5.40 -2.85
N LEU A 8 -11.33 -6.42 -3.02
CA LEU A 8 -9.88 -6.29 -3.17
C LEU A 8 -9.48 -6.80 -4.54
N ASN A 9 -8.85 -5.95 -5.34
CA ASN A 9 -8.38 -6.26 -6.68
C ASN A 9 -6.88 -6.00 -6.76
N PHE A 10 -6.19 -6.77 -7.60
CA PHE A 10 -4.76 -6.63 -7.82
C PHE A 10 -4.49 -6.30 -9.28
N LEU A 11 -3.56 -5.38 -9.52
CA LEU A 11 -3.15 -5.02 -10.86
C LEU A 11 -2.47 -6.19 -11.59
N GLU A 12 -1.71 -7.00 -10.85
CA GLU A 12 -1.06 -8.19 -11.37
C GLU A 12 -1.42 -9.45 -10.56
N PRO A 13 -1.68 -10.60 -11.21
CA PRO A 13 -2.00 -11.85 -10.53
C PRO A 13 -0.94 -12.30 -9.51
N ARG A 14 0.34 -11.99 -9.75
CA ARG A 14 1.44 -12.37 -8.86
C ARG A 14 1.31 -11.77 -7.45
N TYR A 15 0.79 -10.56 -7.32
CA TYR A 15 0.58 -9.92 -6.02
C TYR A 15 -0.66 -10.48 -5.30
N GLN A 16 -1.71 -10.82 -6.07
CA GLN A 16 -2.84 -11.57 -5.52
C GLN A 16 -2.38 -12.91 -4.93
N GLN A 17 -1.52 -13.63 -5.64
CA GLN A 17 -1.03 -14.93 -5.19
C GLN A 17 -0.22 -14.84 -3.89
N GLN A 18 0.52 -13.74 -3.66
CA GLN A 18 1.21 -13.54 -2.39
C GLN A 18 0.22 -13.49 -1.22
N VAL A 19 -0.89 -12.74 -1.36
CA VAL A 19 -1.91 -12.66 -0.30
C VAL A 19 -2.63 -14.00 -0.10
N ILE A 20 -2.90 -14.75 -1.17
CA ILE A 20 -3.47 -16.10 -1.07
C ILE A 20 -2.51 -17.02 -0.32
N ASN A 21 -1.24 -17.07 -0.70
CA ASN A 21 -0.25 -17.92 -0.03
C ASN A 21 -0.04 -17.53 1.44
N MET A 22 -0.08 -16.23 1.76
CA MET A 22 -0.06 -15.77 3.15
C MET A 22 -1.29 -16.27 3.93
N ALA A 23 -2.48 -16.20 3.32
CA ALA A 23 -3.71 -16.67 3.95
C ALA A 23 -3.76 -18.20 4.13
N ASP A 24 -3.17 -18.95 3.19
CA ASP A 24 -3.12 -20.42 3.21
C ASP A 24 -1.96 -20.95 4.06
N GLY A 25 -1.07 -20.08 4.56
CA GLY A 25 0.12 -20.48 5.32
C GLY A 25 1.21 -21.15 4.46
N THR A 26 1.20 -20.91 3.15
CA THR A 26 2.12 -21.53 2.18
C THR A 26 3.14 -20.55 1.59
N ALA A 27 3.15 -19.29 2.06
CA ALA A 27 4.11 -18.30 1.62
C ALA A 27 5.55 -18.72 1.92
N THR A 28 6.43 -18.60 0.92
CA THR A 28 7.87 -18.82 1.10
C THR A 28 8.50 -17.63 1.85
N PRO A 29 9.69 -17.79 2.44
CA PRO A 29 10.37 -16.70 3.13
C PRO A 29 10.54 -15.44 2.27
N ASP A 30 10.86 -15.62 0.99
CA ASP A 30 11.06 -14.52 0.03
C ASP A 30 9.74 -13.84 -0.38
N CYS A 31 8.60 -14.49 -0.15
CA CYS A 31 7.26 -14.00 -0.47
C CYS A 31 6.44 -13.60 0.76
N THR A 32 7.06 -13.55 1.95
CA THR A 32 6.35 -13.16 3.17
C THR A 32 6.03 -11.66 3.14
N ILE A 33 4.80 -11.31 3.51
CA ILE A 33 4.35 -9.92 3.68
C ILE A 33 4.25 -9.64 5.18
N ASP A 34 4.69 -8.47 5.61
CA ASP A 34 4.53 -8.03 7.00
C ASP A 34 3.04 -8.04 7.39
N ALA A 35 2.73 -8.61 8.56
CA ALA A 35 1.37 -8.73 9.03
C ALA A 35 0.65 -7.36 9.18
N HIS A 36 1.39 -6.29 9.48
CA HIS A 36 0.83 -4.94 9.55
C HIS A 36 0.45 -4.43 8.16
N VAL A 37 1.19 -4.76 7.10
CA VAL A 37 0.80 -4.43 5.73
C VAL A 37 -0.50 -5.15 5.36
N LEU A 38 -0.63 -6.44 5.70
CA LEU A 38 -1.87 -7.18 5.50
C LEU A 38 -3.04 -6.58 6.30
N GLN A 39 -2.80 -6.17 7.54
CA GLN A 39 -3.79 -5.47 8.37
C GLN A 39 -4.25 -4.15 7.73
N LEU A 40 -3.33 -3.35 7.19
CA LEU A 40 -3.67 -2.09 6.52
C LEU A 40 -4.50 -2.33 5.24
N ILE A 41 -4.23 -3.39 4.49
CA ILE A 41 -5.09 -3.79 3.36
C ILE A 41 -6.49 -4.17 3.84
N VAL A 42 -6.61 -4.90 4.95
CA VAL A 42 -7.91 -5.23 5.55
C VAL A 42 -8.67 -3.97 5.96
N VAL A 43 -8.00 -3.01 6.61
CA VAL A 43 -8.60 -1.72 6.99
C VAL A 43 -9.10 -0.96 5.76
N ALA A 44 -8.29 -0.87 4.70
CA ALA A 44 -8.72 -0.24 3.45
C ALA A 44 -9.97 -0.92 2.86
N VAL A 45 -10.00 -2.26 2.83
CA VAL A 45 -11.16 -3.03 2.33
C VAL A 45 -12.41 -2.85 3.19
N GLN A 46 -12.26 -2.56 4.48
CA GLN A 46 -13.37 -2.26 5.38
C GLN A 46 -13.86 -0.81 5.24
N ALA A 47 -12.95 0.13 4.97
CA ALA A 47 -13.26 1.55 4.84
C ALA A 47 -13.84 1.92 3.47
N PHE A 48 -13.50 1.19 2.41
CA PHE A 48 -13.86 1.52 1.03
C PHE A 48 -14.63 0.39 0.34
N GLN A 49 -15.42 0.73 -0.69
CA GLN A 49 -16.20 -0.28 -1.41
C GLN A 49 -15.31 -1.21 -2.23
N GLN A 50 -14.27 -0.66 -2.86
CA GLN A 50 -13.29 -1.38 -3.67
C GLN A 50 -11.90 -0.78 -3.47
N VAL A 51 -10.91 -1.66 -3.34
CA VAL A 51 -9.50 -1.34 -3.17
C VAL A 51 -8.69 -2.05 -4.26
N GLY A 52 -7.79 -1.31 -4.89
CA GLY A 52 -6.85 -1.81 -5.90
C GLY A 52 -5.42 -1.73 -5.40
N VAL A 53 -4.71 -2.86 -5.41
CA VAL A 53 -3.29 -2.98 -5.03
C VAL A 53 -2.44 -3.26 -6.27
N SER A 54 -1.37 -2.48 -6.47
CA SER A 54 -0.47 -2.62 -7.61
C SER A 54 0.85 -3.27 -7.27
N ASP A 55 1.31 -3.18 -6.02
CA ASP A 55 2.61 -3.73 -5.63
C ASP A 55 2.64 -4.15 -4.16
N LEU A 56 3.38 -5.22 -3.88
CA LEU A 56 3.56 -5.85 -2.55
C LEU A 56 5.02 -6.29 -2.40
N ASN A 57 5.29 -7.55 -2.03
CA ASN A 57 6.65 -8.01 -1.84
C ASN A 57 7.34 -8.21 -3.19
N ARG A 58 8.30 -7.34 -3.50
CA ARG A 58 9.08 -7.37 -4.76
C ARG A 58 10.19 -8.43 -4.76
N ARG A 59 10.66 -8.88 -3.59
CA ARG A 59 11.60 -10.00 -3.50
C ARG A 59 10.96 -11.29 -4.02
N CYS A 60 9.66 -11.47 -3.78
CA CYS A 60 8.88 -12.58 -4.32
C CYS A 60 8.84 -12.62 -5.86
N THR A 61 8.88 -11.45 -6.51
CA THR A 61 8.75 -11.30 -7.96
C THR A 61 10.09 -11.08 -8.67
N GLY A 62 11.16 -10.83 -7.91
CA GLY A 62 12.50 -10.51 -8.43
C GLY A 62 12.62 -9.10 -9.02
N THR A 63 11.61 -8.22 -8.86
CA THR A 63 11.65 -6.87 -9.44
C THR A 63 12.40 -5.89 -8.53
N THR A 64 13.20 -5.00 -9.11
CA THR A 64 14.03 -4.04 -8.36
C THR A 64 13.92 -2.58 -8.84
N PRO A 65 12.71 -2.05 -9.14
CA PRO A 65 12.56 -0.64 -9.47
C PRO A 65 12.92 0.27 -8.28
N GLY A 66 13.27 1.52 -8.58
CA GLY A 66 13.57 2.54 -7.57
C GLY A 66 14.76 2.16 -6.69
N ALA A 67 14.58 2.18 -5.37
CA ALA A 67 15.61 1.85 -4.38
C ALA A 67 16.07 0.36 -4.41
N GLY A 68 15.60 -0.45 -5.36
CA GLY A 68 16.00 -1.83 -5.53
C GLY A 68 15.77 -2.66 -4.28
N THR A 69 16.79 -3.41 -3.86
CA THR A 69 16.73 -4.29 -2.69
C THR A 69 16.68 -3.55 -1.35
N ALA A 70 16.95 -2.24 -1.34
CA ALA A 70 16.81 -1.41 -0.15
C ALA A 70 15.34 -1.02 0.13
N SER A 71 14.46 -1.12 -0.87
CA SER A 71 13.05 -0.71 -0.76
C SER A 71 12.26 -1.48 0.29
N ALA A 72 11.25 -0.85 0.89
CA ALA A 72 10.32 -1.53 1.80
C ALA A 72 9.55 -2.66 1.11
N HIS A 73 9.22 -2.51 -0.19
CA HIS A 73 8.64 -3.59 -0.99
C HIS A 73 9.54 -4.83 -1.05
N TRP A 74 10.85 -4.68 -1.22
CA TRP A 74 11.77 -5.83 -1.22
C TRP A 74 11.76 -6.59 0.12
N LYS A 75 11.44 -5.89 1.21
CA LYS A 75 11.37 -6.45 2.57
C LYS A 75 9.97 -6.97 2.92
N GLY A 76 8.99 -6.89 2.01
CA GLY A 76 7.59 -7.22 2.29
C GLY A 76 6.89 -6.23 3.25
N LYS A 77 7.43 -5.01 3.40
CA LYS A 77 6.99 -3.99 4.35
C LYS A 77 6.25 -2.81 3.70
N ALA A 78 5.78 -2.96 2.47
CA ALA A 78 5.06 -1.91 1.77
C ALA A 78 3.92 -2.44 0.91
N VAL A 79 2.99 -1.55 0.62
CA VAL A 79 1.88 -1.75 -0.30
C VAL A 79 1.68 -0.48 -1.12
N ASP A 80 1.49 -0.67 -2.43
CA ASP A 80 1.06 0.38 -3.33
C ASP A 80 -0.43 0.21 -3.64
N PHE A 81 -1.24 1.21 -3.29
CA PHE A 81 -2.65 1.28 -3.68
C PHE A 81 -2.79 2.09 -4.95
N TYR A 82 -3.22 1.49 -6.06
CA TYR A 82 -3.39 2.22 -7.32
C TYR A 82 -4.79 2.78 -7.51
N ALA A 83 -5.79 2.24 -6.81
CA ALA A 83 -7.17 2.68 -6.95
C ALA A 83 -8.02 2.49 -5.69
N ILE A 84 -8.96 3.41 -5.47
CA ILE A 84 -10.02 3.32 -4.47
C ILE A 84 -11.36 3.60 -5.15
N ASN A 85 -12.37 2.78 -4.89
CA ASN A 85 -13.70 2.89 -5.51
C ASN A 85 -13.65 3.00 -7.04
N ARG A 86 -12.72 2.24 -7.66
CA ARG A 86 -12.40 2.23 -9.12
C ARG A 86 -11.83 3.55 -9.67
N GLN A 87 -11.43 4.48 -8.82
CA GLN A 87 -10.75 5.71 -9.23
C GLN A 87 -9.26 5.57 -8.95
N SER A 88 -8.44 5.92 -9.93
CA SER A 88 -6.98 5.87 -9.79
C SER A 88 -6.50 6.87 -8.75
N LEU A 89 -5.47 6.46 -7.99
CA LEU A 89 -4.80 7.30 -7.03
C LEU A 89 -3.59 8.01 -7.65
N THR A 90 -3.27 9.16 -7.10
CA THR A 90 -2.12 10.01 -7.46
C THR A 90 -1.22 10.32 -6.26
N GLY A 91 -1.68 9.99 -5.05
CA GLY A 91 -1.06 10.36 -3.79
C GLY A 91 -1.37 11.78 -3.30
N ALA A 92 -2.09 12.57 -4.10
CA ALA A 92 -2.53 13.93 -3.77
C ALA A 92 -4.03 14.18 -3.96
N ASP A 93 -4.73 13.28 -4.66
CA ASP A 93 -6.18 13.37 -4.88
C ASP A 93 -6.97 13.09 -3.58
N PRO A 94 -8.25 13.48 -3.54
CA PRO A 94 -9.07 13.33 -2.34
C PRO A 94 -9.17 11.89 -1.81
N LEU A 95 -9.15 10.86 -2.67
CA LEU A 95 -9.22 9.47 -2.24
C LEU A 95 -7.88 8.98 -1.67
N SER A 96 -6.75 9.45 -2.20
CA SER A 96 -5.44 9.20 -1.59
C SER A 96 -5.36 9.77 -0.17
N VAL A 97 -5.82 11.00 0.02
CA VAL A 97 -5.85 11.66 1.34
C VAL A 97 -6.79 10.91 2.31
N GLN A 98 -8.00 10.56 1.86
CA GLN A 98 -8.93 9.76 2.66
C GLN A 98 -8.35 8.40 3.05
N LEU A 99 -7.68 7.72 2.11
CA LEU A 99 -7.01 6.45 2.38
C LEU A 99 -5.96 6.61 3.47
N ILE A 100 -5.07 7.61 3.37
CA ILE A 100 -4.05 7.87 4.41
C ILE A 100 -4.69 8.05 5.78
N HIS A 101 -5.73 8.89 5.90
CA HIS A 101 -6.41 9.11 7.18
C HIS A 101 -7.16 7.87 7.71
N ALA A 102 -7.72 7.05 6.83
CA ALA A 102 -8.38 5.80 7.23
C ALA A 102 -7.38 4.79 7.78
N LEU A 103 -6.16 4.77 7.23
CA LEU A 103 -5.10 3.84 7.63
C LEU A 103 -4.34 4.30 8.88
N ASP A 104 -4.17 5.61 9.07
CA ASP A 104 -3.29 6.17 10.11
C ASP A 104 -3.55 5.61 11.51
N PRO A 105 -4.78 5.50 12.04
CA PRO A 105 -5.01 4.95 13.38
C PRO A 105 -4.56 3.51 13.59
N TYR A 106 -4.41 2.74 12.50
CA TYR A 106 -4.08 1.32 12.51
C TYR A 106 -2.64 1.03 12.06
N ALA A 107 -1.95 2.03 11.51
CA ALA A 107 -0.57 1.89 11.11
C ALA A 107 0.34 1.78 12.36
N PRO A 108 1.41 0.96 12.32
CA PRO A 108 2.45 1.02 13.34
C PRO A 108 3.06 2.42 13.39
N ARG A 109 3.28 2.95 14.59
CA ARG A 109 3.95 4.24 14.74
C ARG A 109 5.35 4.19 14.11
N GLY A 110 5.69 5.18 13.30
CA GLY A 110 6.93 5.20 12.52
C GLY A 110 6.73 4.84 11.05
N SER A 111 5.50 4.51 10.65
CA SER A 111 5.15 4.25 9.25
C SER A 111 5.35 5.50 8.39
N SER A 112 5.45 5.30 7.07
CA SER A 112 5.67 6.39 6.12
C SER A 112 4.72 6.29 4.93
N VAL A 113 4.47 7.44 4.29
CA VAL A 113 3.65 7.55 3.07
C VAL A 113 4.47 8.12 1.91
N GLY A 114 4.35 7.56 0.72
CA GLY A 114 5.01 8.10 -0.49
C GLY A 114 4.25 9.29 -1.09
N GLN A 115 4.66 9.73 -2.29
CA GLN A 115 4.03 10.78 -3.10
C GLN A 115 4.03 12.19 -2.47
N SER A 116 5.04 12.53 -1.66
CA SER A 116 5.14 13.87 -1.04
C SER A 116 5.29 14.99 -2.06
N ASP A 117 6.01 14.74 -3.15
CA ASP A 117 6.18 15.68 -4.26
C ASP A 117 4.87 15.91 -5.04
N CYS A 118 4.04 14.88 -5.17
CA CYS A 118 2.70 14.99 -5.76
C CYS A 118 1.81 15.91 -4.92
N ARG A 119 1.81 15.72 -3.59
CA ARG A 119 1.06 16.58 -2.66
C ARG A 119 1.56 18.02 -2.69
N SER A 120 2.88 18.22 -2.70
CA SER A 120 3.48 19.55 -2.79
C SER A 120 3.08 20.28 -4.08
N ARG A 121 3.12 19.61 -5.24
CA ARG A 121 2.71 20.21 -6.54
C ARG A 121 1.23 20.56 -6.59
N ALA A 122 0.40 19.78 -5.92
CA ALA A 122 -1.04 20.01 -5.82
C ALA A 122 -1.44 21.01 -4.71
N HIS A 123 -0.47 21.56 -3.98
CA HIS A 123 -0.71 22.36 -2.76
C HIS A 123 -1.61 21.64 -1.73
N MET A 124 -1.47 20.32 -1.64
CA MET A 124 -2.23 19.46 -0.73
C MET A 124 -1.45 19.22 0.56
N THR A 125 -2.14 19.24 1.70
CA THR A 125 -1.55 18.92 3.01
C THR A 125 -2.36 17.81 3.70
N LEU A 126 -1.67 16.92 4.42
CA LEU A 126 -2.30 15.80 5.14
C LEU A 126 -2.79 16.17 6.55
N GLY A 127 -2.53 17.40 7.01
CA GLY A 127 -2.76 17.76 8.41
C GLY A 127 -1.91 16.93 9.38
N VAL A 128 -2.42 16.74 10.60
CA VAL A 128 -1.73 15.98 11.65
C VAL A 128 -2.09 14.49 11.53
N LEU A 129 -1.07 13.64 11.48
CA LEU A 129 -1.16 12.18 11.50
C LEU A 129 -0.48 11.63 12.76
N MET A 130 -1.00 10.53 13.29
CA MET A 130 -0.55 9.92 14.56
C MET A 130 0.59 8.93 14.35
N ASN A 131 0.49 8.07 13.33
CA ASN A 131 1.38 6.93 13.14
C ASN A 131 2.21 7.03 11.86
N PHE A 132 1.71 7.72 10.84
CA PHE A 132 2.53 8.14 9.71
C PHE A 132 3.38 9.34 10.09
N THR A 133 4.65 9.10 10.40
CA THR A 133 5.56 10.12 10.96
C THR A 133 6.51 10.74 9.94
N SER A 134 6.51 10.23 8.70
CA SER A 134 7.34 10.75 7.63
C SER A 134 6.72 10.50 6.26
N ASP A 135 7.15 11.27 5.27
CA ASP A 135 6.81 11.08 3.88
C ASP A 135 8.01 11.22 2.95
N PHE A 136 7.86 10.75 1.70
CA PHE A 136 8.92 10.80 0.71
C PHE A 136 8.39 10.91 -0.74
N PRO A 137 9.22 11.39 -1.68
CA PRO A 137 8.83 11.52 -3.09
C PRO A 137 8.68 10.16 -3.77
N ASP A 138 7.65 10.01 -4.59
CA ASP A 138 7.42 8.82 -5.41
C ASP A 138 6.44 9.15 -6.56
N THR A 139 6.31 8.25 -7.54
CA THR A 139 5.54 8.48 -8.76
C THR A 139 4.05 8.71 -8.46
N CYS A 140 3.46 9.74 -9.08
CA CYS A 140 2.08 10.20 -8.84
C CYS A 140 1.00 9.33 -9.53
N ASN A 141 1.09 8.01 -9.44
CA ASN A 141 0.15 7.06 -10.04
C ASN A 141 -0.38 5.98 -9.07
N HIS A 142 -0.06 6.12 -7.79
CA HIS A 142 -0.54 5.28 -6.69
C HIS A 142 -0.39 6.04 -5.36
N GLN A 143 -0.83 5.42 -4.26
CA GLN A 143 -0.46 5.81 -2.91
C GLN A 143 0.37 4.70 -2.27
N HIS A 144 1.64 4.98 -2.00
CA HIS A 144 2.57 4.09 -1.31
C HIS A 144 2.40 4.22 0.20
N ILE A 145 2.35 3.07 0.88
CA ILE A 145 2.36 2.98 2.34
C ILE A 145 3.42 1.96 2.76
N GLN A 146 4.29 2.33 3.71
CA GLN A 146 5.28 1.41 4.29
C GLN A 146 5.29 1.44 5.81
N VAL A 147 5.64 0.31 6.41
CA VAL A 147 5.77 0.11 7.87
C VAL A 147 7.25 0.01 8.29
N PRO A 148 7.59 0.29 9.58
CA PRO A 148 8.96 0.19 10.11
C PRO A 148 9.57 -1.22 9.99
#